data_AF-A0A0Q0DE70-F1
#
_entry.id   AF-A0A0Q0DE70-F1
#
_cell.length_a   1.000
_cell.length_b   1.000
_cell.length_c   1.000
_cell.angle_alpha   90.00
_cell.angle_beta   90.00
_cell.angle_gamma   90.00
#
_symmetry.space_group_name_H-M   'P 1'
#
loop_
_entity.id
_entity.type
_entity.pdbx_description
1 polymer ?
#
loop_
_entity_poly.entity_id
_entity_poly.type
_entity_poly.pdbx_seq_one_letter_code
_entity_poly.pdbx_strand_id
1 'polypeptide(L)'
;MKDRKNAELDQATLRLIVATFAITYVSLVGFLPGLNVAKYQPIILYYAGFLVVSLVLRQHIISYPGVYAVRRVLGMVHDYTGISVGLIVGGEATLPIFSVMVWVTLGNGMRYGSRYLAIAASLALLAILIIYQLTPYWQAQPFMVLMLVAVTILVPGYAHILLVRTREASEQATVATREKERFLAQASHDLRQPIHSIGMFTACLRSSPLGDYERQLVDNIDRSLHNVSQLFRTILDIYTLDSGKVFAKSDVVHLGEMLNEIAQQNTAAARWAGVDLRVRPCRR
;
A
#
# COMPACT_ATOMS: atom_id res chain seq x y z
N MET A 1 1.28 -5.72 -5.82
CA MET A 1 1.96 -7.04 -5.80
C MET A 1 3.44 -6.95 -5.39
N LYS A 2 4.14 -5.83 -5.63
CA LYS A 2 5.50 -5.57 -5.14
C LYS A 2 5.63 -5.57 -3.59
N ASP A 3 4.61 -5.11 -2.85
CA ASP A 3 4.67 -4.98 -1.38
C ASP A 3 4.74 -6.29 -0.59
N ARG A 4 4.11 -7.37 -1.07
CA ARG A 4 4.08 -8.64 -0.31
C ARG A 4 5.44 -9.34 -0.26
N LYS A 5 6.37 -9.00 -1.15
CA LYS A 5 7.71 -9.60 -1.22
C LYS A 5 8.60 -9.10 -0.08
N ASN A 6 8.37 -7.87 0.40
CA ASN A 6 9.13 -7.28 1.51
C ASN A 6 8.58 -7.69 2.88
N ALA A 7 7.28 -7.94 3.00
CA ALA A 7 6.64 -8.21 4.30
C ALA A 7 7.24 -9.38 5.10
N GLU A 8 7.78 -10.42 4.44
CA GLU A 8 8.46 -11.52 5.12
C GLU A 8 9.87 -11.16 5.59
N LEU A 9 10.59 -10.39 4.77
CA LEU A 9 11.91 -9.86 5.12
C LEU A 9 11.82 -8.81 6.24
N ASP A 10 10.77 -7.99 6.23
CA ASP A 10 10.48 -7.00 7.27
C ASP A 10 10.23 -7.69 8.62
N GLN A 11 9.42 -8.76 8.63
CA GLN A 11 9.21 -9.58 9.82
C GLN A 11 10.52 -10.19 10.33
N ALA A 12 11.33 -10.77 9.44
CA ALA A 12 12.61 -11.37 9.82
C ALA A 12 13.60 -10.34 10.37
N THR A 13 13.59 -9.11 9.82
CA THR A 13 14.43 -8.01 10.31
C THR A 13 13.97 -7.52 11.67
N LEU A 14 12.66 -7.34 11.87
CA LEU A 14 12.13 -6.92 13.16
C LEU A 14 12.32 -7.98 14.25
N ARG A 15 12.25 -9.28 13.91
CA ARG A 15 12.57 -10.36 14.83
C ARG A 15 13.97 -10.19 15.44
N LEU A 16 14.97 -9.86 14.63
CA LEU A 16 16.34 -9.63 15.09
C LEU A 16 16.41 -8.42 16.03
N ILE A 17 15.74 -7.32 15.68
CA ILE A 17 15.69 -6.10 16.50
C ILE A 17 15.07 -6.41 17.86
N VAL A 18 13.87 -7.01 17.86
CA VAL A 18 13.13 -7.32 19.09
C VAL A 18 13.86 -8.33 19.96
N ALA A 19 14.46 -9.37 19.38
CA ALA A 19 15.26 -10.32 20.13
C ALA A 19 16.51 -9.66 20.76
N THR A 20 17.15 -8.72 20.06
CA THR A 20 18.27 -7.95 20.61
C THR A 20 17.84 -7.09 21.79
N PHE A 21 16.68 -6.42 21.70
CA PHE A 21 16.09 -5.71 22.84
C PHE A 21 15.75 -6.65 24.00
N ALA A 22 15.18 -7.83 23.72
CA ALA A 22 14.87 -8.82 24.75
C ALA A 22 16.13 -9.33 25.47
N ILE A 23 17.22 -9.61 24.75
CA ILE A 23 18.52 -9.98 25.33
C ILE A 23 19.03 -8.86 26.23
N THR A 24 19.02 -7.62 25.72
CA THR A 24 19.48 -6.44 26.46
C THR A 24 18.68 -6.25 27.74
N TYR A 25 17.35 -6.34 27.64
CA TYR A 25 16.44 -6.27 28.78
C TYR A 25 16.74 -7.35 29.83
N VAL A 26 16.79 -8.63 29.43
CA VAL A 26 17.06 -9.75 30.36
C VAL A 26 18.44 -9.61 31.00
N SER A 27 19.44 -9.14 30.25
CA SER A 27 20.78 -8.89 30.77
C SER A 27 20.76 -7.80 31.85
N LEU A 28 20.07 -6.68 31.62
CA LEU A 28 19.94 -5.59 32.58
C LEU A 28 19.16 -6.00 33.83
N VAL A 29 18.09 -6.80 33.68
CA VAL A 29 17.30 -7.33 34.81
C VAL A 29 18.17 -8.15 35.76
N GLY A 30 19.14 -8.92 35.23
CA GLY A 30 20.07 -9.69 36.05
C GLY A 30 20.92 -8.84 37.02
N PHE A 31 21.13 -7.55 36.72
CA PHE A 31 21.91 -6.63 37.55
C PHE A 31 21.07 -5.84 38.57
N LEU A 32 19.74 -6.01 38.59
CA LEU A 32 18.90 -5.31 39.55
C LEU A 32 19.11 -5.83 40.99
N PRO A 33 19.03 -4.94 42.01
CA PRO A 33 19.19 -5.34 43.41
C PRO A 33 18.21 -6.47 43.79
N GLY A 34 18.73 -7.55 44.37
CA GLY A 34 17.93 -8.71 44.79
C GLY A 34 17.72 -9.77 43.70
N LEU A 35 18.21 -9.55 42.47
CA LEU A 35 18.21 -10.54 41.40
C LEU A 35 19.64 -11.05 41.14
N ASN A 36 19.75 -12.32 40.73
CA ASN A 36 21.03 -12.96 40.44
C ASN A 36 21.17 -13.20 38.93
N VAL A 37 22.20 -12.61 38.31
CA VAL A 37 22.54 -12.77 36.89
C VAL A 37 22.59 -14.24 36.48
N ALA A 38 23.09 -15.14 37.34
CA ALA A 38 23.22 -16.57 37.05
C ALA A 38 21.86 -17.23 36.72
N LYS A 39 20.75 -16.74 37.30
CA LYS A 39 19.39 -17.23 37.00
C LYS A 39 18.98 -16.94 35.55
N TYR A 40 19.46 -15.84 34.98
CA TYR A 40 19.06 -15.36 33.65
C TYR A 40 20.05 -15.75 32.55
N GLN A 41 21.25 -16.23 32.91
CA GLN A 41 22.26 -16.68 31.96
C GLN A 41 21.76 -17.73 30.94
N PRO A 42 20.96 -18.75 31.32
CA PRO A 42 20.41 -19.71 30.35
C PRO A 42 19.50 -19.06 29.30
N ILE A 43 18.75 -18.01 29.68
CA ILE A 43 17.86 -17.29 28.77
C ILE A 43 18.69 -16.50 27.76
N ILE A 44 19.74 -15.82 28.22
CA ILE A 44 20.63 -15.04 27.36
C ILE A 44 21.31 -15.95 26.32
N LEU A 45 21.83 -17.11 26.76
CA LEU A 45 22.43 -18.11 25.86
C LEU A 45 21.41 -18.64 24.83
N TYR A 46 20.21 -18.96 25.29
CA TYR A 46 19.15 -19.40 24.39
C TYR A 46 18.77 -18.33 23.37
N TYR A 47 18.65 -17.06 23.78
CA TYR A 47 18.36 -15.95 22.86
C TYR A 47 19.50 -15.65 21.89
N ALA A 48 20.77 -15.86 22.28
CA ALA A 48 21.88 -15.81 21.34
C ALA A 48 21.73 -16.88 20.24
N GLY A 49 21.38 -18.12 20.62
CA GLY A 49 21.04 -19.18 19.66
C GLY A 49 19.83 -18.83 18.78
N PHE A 50 18.78 -18.25 19.38
CA PHE A 50 17.60 -17.74 18.67
C PHE A 50 17.97 -16.71 17.60
N LEU A 51 18.91 -15.81 17.88
CA LEU A 51 19.40 -14.83 16.90
C LEU A 51 20.10 -15.50 15.72
N VAL A 52 20.94 -16.52 15.98
CA VAL A 52 21.62 -17.29 14.91
C VAL A 52 20.58 -17.95 14.00
N VAL A 53 19.60 -18.64 14.57
CA VAL A 53 18.51 -19.25 13.78
C VAL A 53 17.72 -18.18 13.00
N SER A 54 17.47 -17.02 13.62
CA SER A 54 16.76 -15.91 12.98
C SER A 54 17.54 -15.32 11.80
N LEU A 55 18.87 -15.24 11.91
CA LEU A 55 19.75 -14.81 10.82
C LEU A 55 19.75 -15.83 9.67
N VAL A 56 19.80 -17.12 9.97
CA VAL A 56 19.71 -18.20 8.96
C VAL A 56 18.36 -18.14 8.24
N LEU A 57 17.25 -18.02 8.97
CA LEU A 57 15.91 -17.86 8.38
C LEU A 57 15.84 -16.61 7.49
N ARG A 58 16.41 -15.49 7.94
CA ARG A 58 16.47 -14.25 7.15
C ARG A 58 17.29 -14.43 5.88
N GLN A 59 18.46 -15.04 5.96
CA GLN A 59 19.31 -15.31 4.80
C GLN A 59 18.62 -16.24 3.81
N HIS A 60 17.89 -17.24 4.31
CA HIS A 60 17.10 -18.14 3.49
C HIS A 60 15.93 -17.41 2.78
N ILE A 61 15.28 -16.43 3.42
CA ILE A 61 14.26 -15.57 2.78
C ILE A 61 14.86 -14.75 1.63
N ILE A 62 16.06 -14.20 1.82
CA ILE A 62 16.78 -13.43 0.79
C ILE A 62 17.16 -14.33 -0.39
N SER A 63 17.69 -15.52 -0.09
CA SER A 63 18.19 -16.47 -1.10
C SER A 63 17.06 -17.11 -1.91
N TYR A 64 15.90 -17.36 -1.28
CA TYR A 64 14.73 -17.97 -1.92
C TYR A 64 13.51 -17.05 -1.79
N PRO A 65 13.44 -15.98 -2.60
CA PRO A 65 12.34 -15.04 -2.52
C PRO A 65 11.04 -15.66 -3.05
N GLY A 66 9.94 -15.51 -2.31
CA GLY A 66 8.64 -16.07 -2.67
C GLY A 66 7.70 -16.09 -1.48
N VAL A 67 6.44 -16.51 -1.71
CA VAL A 67 5.44 -16.63 -0.65
C VAL A 67 5.35 -18.10 -0.23
N TYR A 68 5.99 -18.44 0.89
CA TYR A 68 6.01 -19.80 1.41
C TYR A 68 5.26 -19.88 2.75
N ALA A 69 4.09 -20.52 2.76
CA ALA A 69 3.25 -20.62 3.95
C ALA A 69 3.96 -21.35 5.10
N VAL A 70 4.62 -22.47 4.79
CA VAL A 70 5.36 -23.27 5.79
C VAL A 70 6.47 -22.45 6.45
N ARG A 71 7.23 -21.69 5.66
CA ARG A 71 8.33 -20.85 6.19
C ARG A 71 7.82 -19.78 7.16
N ARG A 72 6.67 -19.17 6.87
CA ARG A 72 6.03 -18.20 7.77
C ARG A 72 5.60 -18.84 9.08
N VAL A 73 4.96 -20.02 9.02
CA VAL A 73 4.54 -20.75 10.22
C VAL A 73 5.75 -21.20 11.04
N LEU A 74 6.82 -21.69 10.41
CA LEU A 74 8.07 -22.01 11.10
C LEU A 74 8.67 -20.79 11.81
N GLY A 75 8.64 -19.63 11.16
CA GLY A 75 9.04 -18.36 11.77
C GLY A 75 8.19 -17.98 12.98
N MET A 76 6.87 -18.20 12.91
CA MET A 76 5.96 -17.97 14.05
C MET A 76 6.26 -18.92 15.21
N VAL A 77 6.40 -20.22 14.93
CA VAL A 77 6.72 -21.23 15.95
C VAL A 77 8.03 -20.85 16.63
N HIS A 78 9.06 -20.49 15.86
CA HIS A 78 10.34 -20.00 16.39
C HIS A 78 10.12 -18.81 17.34
N ASP A 79 9.37 -17.78 16.92
CA ASP A 79 9.05 -16.60 17.74
C ASP A 79 8.37 -16.97 19.07
N TYR A 80 7.30 -17.79 19.02
CA TYR A 80 6.56 -18.18 20.22
C TYR A 80 7.38 -19.09 21.14
N THR A 81 8.19 -20.00 20.61
CA THR A 81 9.12 -20.79 21.43
C THR A 81 10.14 -19.88 22.10
N GLY A 82 10.66 -18.88 21.38
CA GLY A 82 11.50 -17.80 21.92
C GLY A 82 10.91 -17.18 23.18
N ILE A 83 9.72 -16.63 23.02
CA ILE A 83 8.98 -15.95 24.09
C ILE A 83 8.69 -16.90 25.26
N SER A 84 8.25 -18.13 24.98
CA SER A 84 7.93 -19.12 26.01
C SER A 84 9.12 -19.48 26.88
N VAL A 85 10.30 -19.69 26.29
CA VAL A 85 11.52 -19.99 27.06
C VAL A 85 11.86 -18.84 28.01
N GLY A 86 11.76 -17.59 27.54
CA GLY A 86 11.95 -16.41 28.37
C GLY A 86 11.02 -16.38 29.58
N LEU A 87 9.72 -16.62 29.35
CA LEU A 87 8.70 -16.55 30.40
C LEU A 87 8.72 -17.73 31.38
N ILE A 88 9.11 -18.94 30.93
CA ILE A 88 9.22 -20.12 31.80
C ILE A 88 10.42 -20.00 32.74
N VAL A 89 11.58 -19.60 32.21
CA VAL A 89 12.84 -19.58 32.99
C VAL A 89 12.97 -18.29 33.80
N GLY A 90 12.51 -17.16 33.26
CA GLY A 90 12.76 -15.84 33.83
C GLY A 90 11.83 -15.41 34.95
N GLY A 91 10.71 -16.11 35.14
CA GLY A 91 9.72 -15.79 36.17
C GLY A 91 9.12 -14.38 36.02
N GLU A 92 8.70 -13.78 37.13
CA GLU A 92 8.05 -12.46 37.18
C GLU A 92 8.81 -11.37 36.45
N ALA A 93 10.14 -11.32 36.61
CA ALA A 93 10.97 -10.27 36.03
C ALA A 93 10.95 -10.28 34.49
N THR A 94 10.50 -11.36 33.86
CA THR A 94 10.39 -11.49 32.41
C THR A 94 8.99 -11.29 31.86
N LEU A 95 7.98 -11.03 32.70
CA LEU A 95 6.61 -10.74 32.25
C LEU A 95 6.52 -9.67 31.14
N PRO A 96 7.34 -8.61 31.12
CA PRO A 96 7.33 -7.64 30.01
C PRO A 96 7.59 -8.26 28.63
N ILE A 97 8.24 -9.43 28.53
CA ILE A 97 8.44 -10.17 27.27
C ILE A 97 7.10 -10.61 26.67
N PHE A 98 6.03 -10.76 27.46
CA PHE A 98 4.68 -11.02 26.94
C PHE A 98 4.20 -9.94 25.95
N SER A 99 4.64 -8.69 26.10
CA SER A 99 4.32 -7.62 25.13
C SER A 99 4.77 -7.99 23.71
N VAL A 100 5.89 -8.71 23.58
CA VAL A 100 6.39 -9.23 22.31
C VAL A 100 5.45 -10.29 21.74
N MET A 101 4.83 -11.12 22.59
CA MET A 101 3.84 -12.12 22.15
C MET A 101 2.64 -11.47 21.44
N VAL A 102 2.08 -10.44 22.07
CA VAL A 102 0.93 -9.70 21.50
C VAL A 102 1.35 -9.01 20.21
N TRP A 103 2.52 -8.36 20.21
CA TRP A 103 3.06 -7.67 19.04
C TRP A 103 3.35 -8.63 17.88
N VAL A 104 3.96 -9.79 18.12
CA VAL A 104 4.20 -10.83 17.10
C VAL A 104 2.87 -11.33 16.54
N THR A 105 1.88 -11.56 17.40
CA THR A 105 0.55 -12.01 16.99
C THR A 105 -0.10 -11.02 16.03
N LEU A 106 -0.14 -9.75 16.42
CA LEU A 106 -0.71 -8.68 15.62
C LEU A 106 0.08 -8.46 14.32
N GLY A 107 1.42 -8.42 14.40
CA GLY A 107 2.30 -8.18 13.27
C GLY A 107 2.12 -9.21 12.15
N ASN A 108 1.96 -10.48 12.50
CA ASN A 108 1.66 -11.53 11.53
C ASN A 108 0.30 -11.34 10.85
N GLY A 109 -0.73 -10.93 11.61
CA GLY A 109 -2.05 -10.63 11.06
C GLY A 109 -2.05 -9.46 10.09
N MET A 110 -1.40 -8.36 10.46
CA MET A 110 -1.32 -7.16 9.63
C MET A 110 -0.52 -7.39 8.34
N ARG A 111 0.57 -8.17 8.42
CA ARG A 111 1.46 -8.43 7.27
C ARG A 111 0.94 -9.49 6.32
N TYR A 112 0.36 -10.55 6.87
CA TYR A 112 0.00 -11.74 6.08
C TYR A 112 -1.51 -11.97 5.97
N GLY A 113 -2.31 -11.20 6.70
CA GLY A 113 -3.76 -11.21 6.67
C GLY A 113 -4.40 -12.06 7.76
N SER A 114 -5.74 -12.04 7.77
CA SER A 114 -6.56 -12.63 8.84
C SER A 114 -6.30 -14.11 9.12
N ARG A 115 -5.95 -14.93 8.11
CA ARG A 115 -5.68 -16.36 8.34
C ARG A 115 -4.43 -16.54 9.21
N TYR A 116 -3.39 -15.75 8.97
CA TYR A 116 -2.17 -15.78 9.76
C TYR A 116 -2.36 -15.13 11.14
N LEU A 117 -3.26 -14.15 11.27
CA LEU A 117 -3.67 -13.64 12.59
C LEU A 117 -4.28 -14.75 13.46
N ALA A 118 -5.19 -15.55 12.89
CA ALA A 118 -5.82 -16.65 13.59
C ALA A 118 -4.80 -17.72 14.00
N ILE A 119 -3.91 -18.14 13.08
CA ILE A 119 -2.84 -19.10 13.38
C ILE A 119 -1.93 -18.57 14.50
N ALA A 120 -1.50 -17.31 14.41
CA ALA A 120 -0.64 -16.70 15.41
C ALA A 120 -1.33 -16.63 16.78
N ALA A 121 -2.61 -16.23 16.84
CA ALA A 121 -3.38 -16.20 18.08
C ALA A 121 -3.54 -17.60 18.69
N SER A 122 -3.78 -18.62 17.87
CA SER A 122 -3.83 -20.02 18.35
C SER A 122 -2.49 -20.48 18.91
N LEU A 123 -1.37 -20.17 18.24
CA LEU A 123 -0.03 -20.47 18.74
C LEU A 123 0.29 -19.72 20.04
N ALA A 124 -0.13 -18.46 20.16
CA ALA A 124 0.03 -17.67 21.38
C ALA A 124 -0.75 -18.27 22.56
N LEU A 125 -2.01 -18.69 22.34
CA LEU A 125 -2.82 -19.37 23.36
C LEU A 125 -2.21 -20.72 23.78
N LEU A 126 -1.71 -21.49 22.80
CA LEU A 126 -1.02 -22.74 23.09
C LEU A 126 0.27 -22.49 23.89
N ALA A 127 1.04 -21.46 23.54
CA ALA A 127 2.22 -21.05 24.28
C ALA A 127 1.88 -20.66 25.72
N ILE A 128 0.82 -19.87 25.94
CA ILE A 128 0.33 -19.52 27.28
C ILE A 128 -0.04 -20.77 28.07
N LEU A 129 -0.76 -21.72 27.46
CA LEU A 129 -1.11 -22.99 28.10
C LEU A 129 0.13 -23.78 28.53
N ILE A 130 1.14 -23.88 27.66
CA ILE A 130 2.41 -24.56 27.97
C ILE A 130 3.14 -23.84 29.12
N ILE A 131 3.24 -22.52 29.07
CA ILE A 131 3.89 -21.72 30.13
C ILE A 131 3.17 -21.92 31.47
N TYR A 132 1.84 -21.89 31.47
CA TYR A 132 1.01 -22.13 32.66
C TYR A 132 1.27 -23.50 33.29
N GLN A 133 1.35 -24.57 32.48
CA GLN A 133 1.59 -25.92 32.98
C GLN A 133 3.00 -26.09 33.57
N LEU A 134 3.99 -25.39 33.01
CA LEU A 134 5.39 -25.54 33.42
C LEU A 134 5.82 -24.58 34.52
N THR A 135 5.02 -23.55 34.84
CA THR A 135 5.44 -22.46 35.73
C THR A 135 4.52 -22.34 36.96
N PRO A 136 4.93 -22.82 38.15
CA PRO A 136 4.10 -22.79 39.36
C PRO A 136 3.63 -21.38 39.76
N TYR A 137 4.45 -20.35 39.51
CA TYR A 137 4.05 -18.96 39.77
C TYR A 137 2.82 -18.52 38.96
N TRP A 138 2.69 -18.97 37.70
CA TRP A 138 1.51 -18.63 36.88
C TRP A 138 0.25 -19.31 37.42
N GLN A 139 0.39 -20.52 37.95
CA GLN A 139 -0.70 -21.26 38.59
C GLN A 139 -1.14 -20.58 39.90
N ALA A 140 -0.21 -19.96 40.62
CA ALA A 140 -0.49 -19.19 41.82
C ALA A 140 -1.18 -17.84 41.56
N GLN A 141 -1.13 -17.32 40.32
CA GLN A 141 -1.66 -16.00 39.94
C GLN A 141 -2.72 -16.12 38.82
N PRO A 142 -3.90 -16.70 39.09
CA PRO A 142 -4.90 -17.03 38.05
C PRO A 142 -5.44 -15.78 37.33
N PHE A 143 -5.59 -14.65 38.02
CA PHE A 143 -6.09 -13.41 37.40
C PHE A 143 -5.10 -12.79 36.42
N MET A 144 -3.79 -12.93 36.67
CA MET A 144 -2.77 -12.52 35.71
C MET A 144 -2.90 -13.36 34.44
N VAL A 145 -2.99 -14.68 34.55
CA VAL A 145 -3.12 -15.59 33.40
C VAL A 145 -4.41 -15.29 32.63
N LEU A 146 -5.53 -15.09 33.34
CA LEU A 146 -6.81 -14.71 32.72
C LEU A 146 -6.69 -13.41 31.93
N MET A 147 -6.00 -12.40 32.47
CA MET A 147 -5.72 -11.15 31.76
C MET A 147 -4.88 -11.40 30.49
N LEU A 148 -3.83 -12.20 30.56
CA LEU A 148 -2.97 -12.51 29.41
C LEU A 148 -3.75 -13.26 28.31
N VAL A 149 -4.59 -14.23 28.69
CA VAL A 149 -5.47 -14.95 27.76
C VAL A 149 -6.50 -14.00 27.15
N ALA A 150 -7.14 -13.16 27.96
CA ALA A 150 -8.11 -12.18 27.48
C ALA A 150 -7.47 -11.21 26.48
N VAL A 151 -6.28 -10.67 26.76
CA VAL A 151 -5.54 -9.81 25.82
C VAL A 151 -5.21 -10.55 24.53
N THR A 152 -4.80 -11.82 24.62
CA THR A 152 -4.45 -12.67 23.46
C THR A 152 -5.66 -13.01 22.59
N ILE A 153 -6.88 -12.94 23.12
CA ILE A 153 -8.12 -13.13 22.36
C ILE A 153 -8.66 -11.80 21.84
N LEU A 154 -8.82 -10.82 22.73
CA LEU A 154 -9.51 -9.55 22.43
C LEU A 154 -8.72 -8.69 21.45
N VAL A 155 -7.39 -8.58 21.60
CA VAL A 155 -6.58 -7.71 20.73
C VAL A 155 -6.55 -8.25 19.30
N PRO A 156 -6.21 -9.53 19.04
CA PRO A 156 -6.34 -10.11 17.70
C PRO A 156 -7.78 -10.10 17.16
N GLY A 157 -8.79 -10.33 18.01
CA GLY A 157 -10.20 -10.26 17.61
C GLY A 157 -10.60 -8.88 17.10
N TYR A 158 -10.22 -7.82 17.82
CA TYR A 158 -10.44 -6.45 17.39
C TYR A 158 -9.66 -6.11 16.11
N ALA A 159 -8.39 -6.51 16.04
CA ALA A 159 -7.56 -6.31 14.84
C ALA A 159 -8.15 -7.00 13.60
N HIS A 160 -8.76 -8.18 13.77
CA HIS A 160 -9.46 -8.87 12.69
C HIS A 160 -10.60 -8.02 12.11
N ILE A 161 -11.43 -7.45 12.98
CA ILE A 161 -12.56 -6.58 12.56
C ILE A 161 -12.03 -5.37 11.79
N LEU A 162 -10.98 -4.72 12.28
CA LEU A 162 -10.37 -3.59 11.59
C LEU A 162 -9.82 -3.98 10.22
N LEU A 163 -9.09 -5.10 10.15
CA LEU A 163 -8.53 -5.60 8.89
C LEU A 163 -9.61 -5.87 7.84
N VAL A 164 -10.74 -6.47 8.24
CA VAL A 164 -11.87 -6.72 7.33
C VAL A 164 -12.48 -5.41 6.86
N ARG A 165 -12.79 -4.47 7.78
CA ARG A 165 -13.39 -3.18 7.43
C ARG A 165 -12.52 -2.33 6.51
N THR A 166 -11.21 -2.25 6.80
CA THR A 166 -10.28 -1.50 5.95
C THR A 166 -10.19 -2.11 4.56
N ARG A 167 -10.23 -3.45 4.46
CA ARG A 167 -10.23 -4.14 3.19
C ARG A 167 -11.51 -3.87 2.39
N GLU A 168 -12.68 -3.98 3.02
CA GLU A 168 -13.97 -3.69 2.38
C GLU A 168 -14.04 -2.25 1.88
N ALA A 169 -13.64 -1.28 2.70
CA ALA A 169 -13.60 0.13 2.32
C ALA A 169 -12.63 0.38 1.14
N SER A 170 -11.47 -0.29 1.14
CA SER A 170 -10.50 -0.21 0.04
C SER A 170 -11.06 -0.81 -1.26
N GLU A 171 -11.74 -1.95 -1.16
CA GLU A 171 -12.39 -2.60 -2.31
C GLU A 171 -13.52 -1.71 -2.87
N GLN A 172 -14.38 -1.14 -2.02
CA GLN A 172 -15.43 -0.19 -2.42
C GLN A 172 -14.86 1.07 -3.09
N ALA A 173 -13.82 1.67 -2.52
CA ALA A 173 -13.16 2.83 -3.11
C ALA A 173 -12.56 2.51 -4.49
N THR A 174 -11.99 1.30 -4.64
CA THR A 174 -11.44 0.83 -5.93
C THR A 174 -12.54 0.62 -6.97
N VAL A 175 -13.68 0.05 -6.57
CA VAL A 175 -14.85 -0.13 -7.47
C VAL A 175 -15.40 1.22 -7.91
N ALA A 176 -15.67 2.13 -6.98
CA ALA A 176 -16.16 3.47 -7.30
C ALA A 176 -15.22 4.24 -8.23
N THR A 177 -13.90 4.12 -8.02
CA THR A 177 -12.89 4.72 -8.90
C THR A 177 -12.99 4.17 -10.33
N ARG A 178 -13.10 2.85 -10.49
CA ARG A 178 -13.23 2.20 -11.81
C ARG A 178 -14.54 2.57 -12.50
N GLU A 179 -15.64 2.66 -11.76
CA GLU A 179 -16.94 3.07 -12.29
C GLU A 179 -16.91 4.52 -12.78
N LYS A 180 -16.31 5.43 -11.99
CA LYS A 180 -16.11 6.83 -12.39
C LYS A 180 -15.31 6.93 -13.68
N GLU A 181 -14.20 6.19 -13.79
CA GLU A 181 -13.39 6.17 -15.01
C GLU A 181 -14.17 5.66 -16.22
N ARG A 182 -14.93 4.56 -16.06
CA ARG A 182 -15.73 3.99 -17.15
C ARG A 182 -16.84 4.94 -17.59
N PHE A 183 -17.52 5.58 -16.63
CA PHE A 183 -18.56 6.57 -16.91
C PHE A 183 -18.01 7.74 -17.72
N LEU A 184 -16.86 8.30 -17.32
CA LEU A 184 -16.23 9.42 -18.01
C LEU A 184 -15.75 9.04 -19.43
N ALA A 185 -15.16 7.85 -19.58
CA ALA A 185 -14.72 7.36 -20.88
C ALA A 185 -15.92 7.18 -21.85
N GLN A 186 -17.03 6.64 -21.36
CA GLN A 186 -18.23 6.45 -22.16
C GLN A 186 -18.92 7.78 -22.51
N ALA A 187 -19.08 8.66 -21.52
CA ALA A 187 -19.63 10.00 -21.74
C ALA A 187 -18.82 10.80 -22.79
N SER A 188 -17.49 10.65 -22.79
CA SER A 188 -16.62 11.26 -23.82
C SER A 188 -17.00 10.84 -25.24
N HIS A 189 -17.17 9.53 -25.43
CA HIS A 189 -17.50 8.96 -26.72
C HIS A 189 -18.88 9.43 -27.18
N ASP A 190 -19.85 9.35 -26.28
CA ASP A 190 -21.26 9.63 -26.58
C ASP A 190 -21.51 11.13 -26.80
N LEU A 191 -20.71 12.02 -26.21
CA LEU A 191 -20.78 13.46 -26.46
C LEU A 191 -20.03 13.90 -27.73
N ARG A 192 -19.00 13.15 -28.15
CA ARG A 192 -18.25 13.46 -29.38
C ARG A 192 -19.10 13.29 -30.64
N GLN A 193 -19.96 12.28 -30.66
CA GLN A 193 -20.84 11.97 -31.78
C GLN A 193 -21.80 13.12 -32.13
N PRO A 194 -22.63 13.66 -31.22
CA PRO A 194 -23.55 14.75 -31.54
C PRO A 194 -22.80 16.03 -31.90
N ILE A 195 -21.69 16.36 -31.23
CA ILE A 195 -20.87 17.54 -31.60
C ILE A 195 -20.36 17.42 -33.04
N HIS A 196 -19.88 16.23 -33.44
CA HIS A 196 -19.43 15.98 -34.80
C HIS A 196 -20.58 16.10 -35.82
N SER A 197 -21.75 15.55 -35.50
CA SER A 197 -22.95 15.66 -36.35
C SER A 197 -23.41 17.11 -36.53
N ILE A 198 -23.46 17.90 -35.45
CA ILE A 198 -23.82 19.32 -35.55
C ILE A 198 -22.76 20.09 -36.34
N GLY A 199 -21.47 19.77 -36.18
CA GLY A 199 -20.40 20.30 -37.01
C GLY A 199 -20.60 20.03 -38.51
N MET A 200 -20.99 18.81 -38.88
CA MET A 200 -21.32 18.46 -40.27
C MET A 200 -22.52 19.25 -40.81
N PHE A 201 -23.60 19.39 -40.03
CA PHE A 201 -24.76 20.19 -40.45
C PHE A 201 -24.43 21.68 -40.60
N THR A 202 -23.59 22.22 -39.71
CA THR A 202 -23.13 23.60 -39.76
C THR A 202 -22.25 23.83 -40.99
N ALA A 203 -21.37 22.88 -41.34
CA ALA A 203 -20.57 22.92 -42.56
C ALA A 203 -21.43 22.88 -43.83
N CYS A 204 -22.47 22.02 -43.86
CA CYS A 204 -23.44 21.99 -44.96
C CYS A 204 -24.18 23.32 -45.10
N LEU A 205 -24.69 23.88 -44.00
CA LEU A 205 -25.36 25.19 -44.01
C LEU A 205 -24.44 26.29 -44.53
N ARG A 206 -23.17 26.29 -44.12
CA ARG A 206 -22.18 27.29 -44.57
C ARG A 206 -21.91 27.24 -46.08
N SER A 207 -22.14 26.09 -46.72
CA SER A 207 -22.01 25.89 -48.17
C SER A 207 -23.25 26.28 -48.99
N SER A 208 -24.37 26.56 -48.32
CA SER A 208 -25.62 26.99 -48.97
C SER A 208 -25.60 28.50 -49.31
N PRO A 209 -26.42 28.96 -50.28
CA PRO A 209 -26.61 30.38 -50.55
C PRO A 209 -27.35 31.04 -49.38
N LEU A 210 -26.58 31.59 -48.45
CA LEU A 210 -27.05 32.32 -47.26
C LEU A 210 -26.91 33.83 -47.48
N GLY A 211 -27.81 34.62 -46.89
CA GLY A 211 -27.61 36.07 -46.73
C GLY A 211 -26.54 36.37 -45.69
N ASP A 212 -26.13 37.64 -45.60
CA ASP A 212 -25.05 38.07 -44.69
C ASP A 212 -25.37 37.79 -43.22
N TYR A 213 -26.63 37.97 -42.82
CA TYR A 213 -27.09 37.72 -41.46
C TYR A 213 -27.10 36.22 -41.11
N GLU A 214 -27.64 35.37 -41.99
CA GLU A 214 -27.67 33.92 -41.77
C GLU A 214 -26.25 33.33 -41.75
N ARG A 215 -25.35 33.83 -42.60
CA ARG A 215 -23.93 33.44 -42.59
C ARG A 215 -23.26 33.78 -41.27
N GLN A 216 -23.49 34.97 -40.73
CA GLN A 216 -22.96 35.37 -39.42
C GLN A 216 -23.50 34.49 -38.28
N LEU A 217 -24.77 34.09 -38.34
CA LEU A 217 -25.36 33.12 -37.39
C LEU A 217 -24.69 31.75 -37.47
N VAL A 218 -24.48 31.21 -38.68
CA VAL A 218 -23.79 29.93 -38.90
C VAL A 218 -22.35 29.97 -38.37
N ASP A 219 -21.62 31.07 -38.61
CA ASP A 219 -20.26 31.25 -38.10
C ASP A 219 -20.23 31.33 -36.56
N ASN A 220 -21.23 31.95 -35.94
CA ASN A 220 -21.36 31.99 -34.48
C ASN A 220 -21.69 30.61 -33.89
N ILE A 221 -22.52 29.80 -34.57
CA ILE A 221 -22.83 28.42 -34.19
C ILE A 221 -21.56 27.56 -34.26
N ASP A 222 -20.81 27.65 -35.36
CA ASP A 222 -19.55 26.90 -35.55
C ASP A 222 -18.52 27.22 -34.46
N ARG A 223 -18.33 28.52 -34.18
CA ARG A 223 -17.43 28.97 -33.11
C ARG A 223 -17.89 28.47 -31.73
N SER A 224 -19.19 28.46 -31.46
CA SER A 224 -19.75 27.95 -30.20
C SER A 224 -19.56 26.44 -30.05
N LEU A 225 -19.76 25.67 -31.13
CA LEU A 225 -19.51 24.23 -31.16
C LEU A 225 -18.05 23.90 -30.93
N HIS A 226 -17.14 24.66 -31.54
CA HIS A 226 -15.70 24.51 -31.33
C HIS A 226 -15.34 24.72 -29.85
N ASN A 227 -15.84 25.79 -29.23
CA ASN A 227 -15.61 26.09 -27.81
C ASN A 227 -16.14 24.97 -26.89
N VAL A 228 -17.35 24.45 -27.16
CA VAL A 228 -17.92 23.35 -26.39
C VAL A 228 -17.09 22.08 -26.56
N SER A 229 -16.66 21.75 -27.78
CA SER A 229 -15.80 20.60 -28.05
C SER A 229 -14.47 20.71 -27.30
N GLN A 230 -13.85 21.88 -27.31
CA GLN A 230 -12.61 22.14 -26.61
C GLN A 230 -12.77 22.04 -25.09
N LEU A 231 -13.82 22.63 -24.52
CA LEU A 231 -14.13 22.50 -23.09
C LEU A 231 -14.31 21.04 -22.67
N PHE A 232 -15.05 20.26 -23.44
CA PHE A 232 -15.23 18.83 -23.16
C PHE A 232 -13.91 18.06 -23.23
N ARG A 233 -13.08 18.30 -24.25
CA ARG A 233 -11.74 17.69 -24.35
C ARG A 233 -10.88 18.03 -23.14
N THR A 234 -10.82 19.30 -22.76
CA THR A 234 -10.04 19.74 -21.58
C THR A 234 -10.50 19.07 -20.30
N ILE A 235 -11.82 19.00 -20.06
CA ILE A 235 -12.36 18.31 -18.88
C ILE A 235 -11.94 16.84 -18.86
N LEU A 236 -12.03 16.16 -20.01
CA LEU A 236 -11.64 14.76 -20.14
C LEU A 236 -10.14 14.55 -19.96
N ASP A 237 -9.32 15.42 -20.50
CA ASP A 237 -7.86 15.37 -20.36
C ASP A 237 -7.47 15.54 -18.90
N ILE A 238 -8.08 16.50 -18.18
CA ILE A 238 -7.88 16.68 -16.73
C ILE A 238 -8.25 15.41 -15.97
N TYR A 239 -9.43 14.83 -16.22
CA TYR A 239 -9.84 13.59 -15.55
C TYR A 239 -8.93 12.39 -15.87
N THR A 240 -8.45 12.32 -17.11
CA THR A 240 -7.52 11.26 -17.54
C THR A 240 -6.18 11.42 -16.83
N LEU A 241 -5.68 12.65 -16.68
CA LEU A 241 -4.47 12.97 -15.93
C LEU A 241 -4.63 12.66 -14.43
N ASP A 242 -5.73 13.07 -13.81
CA ASP A 242 -6.05 12.84 -12.39
C ASP A 242 -6.14 11.36 -12.03
N SER A 243 -6.48 10.49 -12.99
CA SER A 243 -6.48 9.03 -12.76
C SER A 243 -5.09 8.44 -12.51
N GLY A 244 -4.02 9.19 -12.78
CA GLY A 244 -2.64 8.73 -12.66
C GLY A 244 -2.25 7.65 -13.68
N LYS A 245 -3.09 7.39 -14.69
CA LYS A 245 -2.88 6.37 -15.73
C LYS A 245 -2.23 6.89 -17.01
N VAL A 246 -1.90 8.18 -17.05
CA VAL A 246 -1.14 8.78 -18.16
C VAL A 246 0.35 8.56 -17.90
N PHE A 247 0.97 7.69 -18.68
CA PHE A 247 2.40 7.46 -18.64
C PHE A 247 3.08 8.20 -19.80
N ALA A 248 3.93 9.16 -19.46
CA ALA A 248 4.81 9.78 -20.45
C ALA A 248 5.73 8.72 -21.07
N LYS A 249 5.67 8.59 -22.39
CA LYS A 249 6.66 7.83 -23.16
C LYS A 249 7.82 8.77 -23.47
N SER A 250 8.96 8.54 -22.83
CA SER A 250 10.18 9.28 -23.14
C SER A 250 10.76 8.74 -24.45
N ASP A 251 10.86 9.60 -25.44
CA ASP A 251 11.46 9.30 -26.73
C ASP A 251 12.25 10.52 -27.23
N VAL A 252 13.13 10.33 -28.21
CA VAL A 252 13.87 11.41 -28.85
C VAL A 252 12.92 12.19 -29.76
N VAL A 253 12.72 13.47 -29.49
CA VAL A 253 11.80 14.34 -30.25
C VAL A 253 12.56 15.42 -31.01
N HIS A 254 12.28 15.55 -32.31
CA HIS A 254 12.84 16.59 -33.16
C HIS A 254 12.07 17.92 -32.95
N LEU A 255 12.50 18.71 -31.95
CA LEU A 255 11.86 19.97 -31.56
C LEU A 255 11.63 20.95 -32.73
N GLY A 256 12.57 21.02 -33.67
CA GLY A 256 12.45 21.90 -34.84
C GLY A 256 11.29 21.54 -35.77
N GLU A 257 11.05 20.24 -35.98
CA GLU A 257 9.92 19.76 -36.78
C GLU A 257 8.61 20.00 -36.06
N MET A 258 8.54 19.64 -34.78
CA MET A 258 7.36 19.84 -33.93
C MET A 258 6.94 21.32 -33.88
N LEU A 259 7.88 22.25 -33.70
CA LEU A 259 7.58 23.69 -33.67
C LEU A 259 7.13 24.24 -35.03
N ASN A 260 7.70 23.72 -36.13
CA ASN A 260 7.28 24.09 -37.48
C ASN A 260 5.86 23.60 -37.79
N GLU A 261 5.50 22.38 -37.38
CA GLU A 261 4.13 21.87 -37.52
C GLU A 261 3.13 22.73 -36.75
N ILE A 262 3.44 23.09 -35.50
CA ILE A 262 2.59 23.96 -34.67
C ILE A 262 2.42 25.34 -35.34
N ALA A 263 3.50 25.91 -35.88
CA ALA A 263 3.42 27.20 -36.57
C ALA A 263 2.60 27.14 -37.86
N GLN A 264 2.71 26.07 -38.64
CA GLN A 264 1.87 25.85 -39.83
C GLN A 264 0.40 25.76 -39.45
N GLN A 265 0.05 24.97 -38.43
CA GLN A 265 -1.34 24.80 -37.97
C GLN A 265 -1.99 26.13 -37.53
N ASN A 266 -1.19 27.07 -37.00
CA ASN A 266 -1.69 28.36 -36.49
C ASN A 266 -1.54 29.53 -37.48
N THR A 267 -1.04 29.28 -38.70
CA THR A 267 -0.79 30.35 -39.68
C THR A 267 -2.07 31.09 -40.08
N ALA A 268 -3.19 30.37 -40.23
CA ALA A 268 -4.48 30.98 -40.55
C ALA A 268 -4.97 31.90 -39.43
N ALA A 269 -4.86 31.47 -38.17
CA ALA A 269 -5.24 32.27 -37.01
C ALA A 269 -4.37 33.53 -36.86
N ALA A 270 -3.05 33.41 -37.08
CA ALA A 270 -2.14 34.55 -37.05
C ALA A 270 -2.47 35.61 -38.12
N ARG A 271 -2.81 35.18 -39.34
CA ARG A 271 -3.27 36.08 -40.43
C ARG A 271 -4.56 36.80 -40.06
N TRP A 272 -5.52 36.10 -39.47
CA TRP A 272 -6.77 36.70 -39.01
C TRP A 272 -6.56 37.75 -37.91
N ALA A 273 -5.60 37.52 -37.02
CA ALA A 273 -5.25 38.45 -35.95
C ALA A 273 -4.27 39.57 -36.39
N GLY A 274 -3.78 39.57 -37.63
CA GLY A 274 -2.83 40.56 -38.14
C GLY A 274 -1.43 40.48 -37.51
N VAL A 275 -1.03 39.31 -37.00
CA VAL A 275 0.26 39.10 -36.33
C VAL A 275 1.18 38.19 -37.16
N ASP A 276 2.49 38.42 -37.05
CA ASP A 276 3.51 37.61 -37.71
C ASP A 276 4.03 36.51 -36.77
N LEU A 277 3.88 35.24 -37.17
CA LEU A 277 4.28 34.07 -36.39
C LEU A 277 5.60 33.50 -36.95
N ARG A 278 6.68 33.58 -36.17
CA ARG A 278 8.01 33.12 -36.59
C ARG A 278 8.54 32.02 -35.66
N VAL A 279 9.01 30.91 -36.24
CA VAL A 279 9.73 29.86 -35.50
C VAL A 279 11.22 30.21 -35.45
N ARG A 280 11.80 30.15 -34.25
CA ARG A 280 13.25 30.27 -34.09
C ARG A 280 13.90 28.89 -34.32
N PRO A 281 14.98 28.78 -35.11
CA PRO A 281 15.65 27.51 -35.32
C PRO A 281 16.16 26.93 -34.00
N CYS A 282 15.85 25.67 -33.72
CA CYS A 282 16.44 24.94 -32.61
C CYS A 282 17.89 24.61 -32.95
N ARG A 283 18.85 25.10 -32.14
CA ARG A 283 20.24 24.63 -32.21
C ARG A 283 20.33 23.27 -31.52
N ARG A 284 21.04 22.33 -32.16
CA ARG A 284 21.46 21.06 -31.54
C ARG A 284 22.40 21.31 -30.38
#